data_AF-A0A7W1YQB3-F1
#
_entry.id   AF-A0A7W1YQB3-F1
#
_cell.length_a   1.000
_cell.length_b   1.000
_cell.length_c   1.000
_cell.angle_alpha   90.00
_cell.angle_beta   90.00
_cell.angle_gamma   90.00
#
_symmetry.space_group_name_H-M   'P 1'
#
loop_
_entity.id
_entity.type
_entity.pdbx_description
1 polymer ?
#
loop_
_entity_poly.entity_id
_entity_poly.type
_entity_poly.pdbx_seq_one_letter_code
_entity_poly.pdbx_strand_id
1 'polypeptide(L)'
;MARTVIVHIANEDPVLCEMEHEPQPSDNFVVVNNLRRRDGKDVNYIAPGCTAVLFPWTRITFIEYMVDEEERSKVIDFFRIE
;
A
#
# COMPACT_ATOMS: atom_id res chain seq x y z
N MET A 1 -13.96 -5.68 0.08
CA MET A 1 -13.52 -4.64 1.01
C MET A 1 -12.19 -4.12 0.50
N ALA A 2 -11.93 -2.83 0.61
CA ALA A 2 -10.63 -2.28 0.24
C ALA A 2 -9.56 -2.88 1.16
N ARG A 3 -8.44 -3.32 0.58
CA ARG A 3 -7.30 -3.86 1.33
C ARG A 3 -6.32 -2.74 1.62
N THR A 4 -5.86 -2.66 2.86
CA THR A 4 -4.75 -1.77 3.21
C THR A 4 -3.45 -2.36 2.63
N VAL A 5 -2.74 -1.55 1.87
CA VAL A 5 -1.48 -1.94 1.24
C VAL A 5 -0.39 -0.90 1.46
N ILE A 6 0.86 -1.33 1.43
CA ILE A 6 2.02 -0.44 1.36
C ILE A 6 2.67 -0.61 -0.01
N VAL A 7 2.75 0.47 -0.77
CA VAL A 7 3.34 0.47 -2.11
C VAL A 7 4.74 1.05 -2.03
N HIS A 8 5.74 0.26 -2.43
CA HIS A 8 7.15 0.67 -2.47
C HIS A 8 7.49 1.13 -3.88
N ILE A 9 7.82 2.42 -4.02
CA ILE A 9 8.08 3.07 -5.31
C ILE A 9 9.59 3.28 -5.45
N ALA A 10 10.14 3.04 -6.64
CA ALA A 10 11.56 3.21 -6.89
C ALA A 10 12.01 4.66 -6.67
N ASN A 11 13.03 4.82 -5.82
CA ASN A 11 13.63 6.08 -5.40
C ASN A 11 12.68 7.02 -4.64
N GLU A 12 11.68 6.48 -3.95
CA GLU A 12 10.72 7.25 -3.17
C GLU A 12 10.39 6.52 -1.86
N ASP A 13 9.91 7.27 -0.86
CA ASP A 13 9.43 6.67 0.38
C ASP A 13 8.16 5.81 0.11
N PRO A 14 7.99 4.66 0.81
CA PRO A 14 6.79 3.85 0.68
C PRO A 14 5.55 4.57 1.22
N VAL A 15 4.43 4.36 0.54
CA VAL A 15 3.14 4.99 0.88
C VAL A 15 2.12 3.95 1.31
N LEU A 16 1.37 4.27 2.35
CA LEU A 16 0.22 3.50 2.83
C LEU A 16 -1.02 3.94 2.05
N CYS A 17 -1.80 3.00 1.55
CA CYS A 17 -2.99 3.28 0.76
C CYS A 17 -3.98 2.12 0.79
N GLU A 18 -5.10 2.30 0.11
CA GLU A 18 -6.17 1.32 -0.01
C GLU A 18 -6.33 0.86 -1.45
N MET A 19 -6.47 -0.45 -1.63
CA MET A 19 -6.68 -1.10 -2.92
C MET A 19 -8.05 -1.78 -2.94
N GLU A 20 -8.94 -1.32 -3.81
CA GLU A 20 -10.30 -1.87 -3.91
C GLU A 20 -10.34 -3.22 -4.63
N HIS A 21 -9.47 -3.39 -5.62
CA HIS A 21 -9.42 -4.57 -6.48
C HIS A 21 -8.00 -5.09 -6.62
N GLU A 22 -7.87 -6.41 -6.57
CA GLU A 22 -6.61 -7.08 -6.87
C GLU A 22 -6.22 -6.84 -8.33
N PRO A 23 -4.95 -6.48 -8.59
CA PRO A 23 -4.46 -6.33 -9.95
C PRO A 23 -4.53 -7.65 -10.70
N GLN A 24 -4.89 -7.57 -11.98
CA GLN A 24 -4.85 -8.71 -12.90
C GLN A 24 -3.50 -8.81 -13.61
N PRO A 25 -3.10 -10.01 -14.07
CA PRO A 25 -1.85 -10.18 -14.81
C PRO A 25 -1.74 -9.32 -16.08
N SER A 26 -2.86 -8.86 -16.64
CA SER A 26 -2.94 -7.99 -17.81
C SER A 26 -2.82 -6.49 -17.49
N ASP A 27 -2.90 -6.11 -16.22
CA ASP A 27 -2.88 -4.70 -15.84
C ASP A 27 -1.46 -4.15 -15.96
N ASN A 28 -1.34 -2.90 -16.42
CA ASN A 28 -0.04 -2.23 -16.56
C ASN A 28 0.28 -1.28 -15.39
N PHE A 29 -0.66 -1.16 -14.45
CA PHE A 29 -0.59 -0.28 -13.29
C PHE A 29 -1.46 -0.82 -12.16
N VAL A 30 -1.27 -0.29 -10.95
CA VAL A 30 -2.19 -0.46 -9.82
C VAL A 30 -2.95 0.83 -9.57
N VAL A 31 -4.20 0.70 -9.14
CA VAL A 31 -5.04 1.82 -8.68
C VAL A 31 -5.11 1.76 -7.17
N VAL A 32 -4.78 2.86 -6.51
CA VAL A 32 -4.86 2.99 -5.06
C VAL A 32 -5.50 4.31 -4.65
N ASN A 33 -6.17 4.30 -3.51
CA ASN A 33 -6.90 5.42 -2.94
C ASN A 33 -6.38 5.74 -1.52
N ASN A 34 -6.77 6.88 -0.96
CA ASN A 34 -6.48 7.28 0.42
C ASN A 34 -4.96 7.22 0.77
N LEU A 35 -4.11 7.70 -0.14
CA LEU A 35 -2.66 7.66 0.01
C LEU A 35 -2.19 8.55 1.16
N ARG A 36 -1.32 7.99 2.00
CA ARG A 36 -0.67 8.69 3.10
C ARG A 36 0.72 8.13 3.32
N ARG A 37 1.61 8.96 3.85
CA ARG A 37 2.90 8.49 4.36
C ARG A 37 2.68 7.57 5.56
N ARG A 38 3.68 6.77 5.93
CA ARG A 38 3.59 5.85 7.07
C ARG A 38 3.37 6.55 8.42
N ASP A 39 3.70 7.84 8.53
CA ASP A 39 3.42 8.69 9.69
C ASP A 39 1.99 9.27 9.69
N GLY A 40 1.17 8.93 8.69
CA GLY A 40 -0.21 9.39 8.53
C GLY A 40 -0.35 10.75 7.84
N LYS A 41 0.74 11.42 7.47
CA LYS A 41 0.67 12.70 6.76
C LYS A 41 0.41 12.52 5.27
N ASP A 42 -0.01 13.61 4.64
CA ASP A 42 -0.18 13.68 3.19
C ASP A 42 1.12 13.39 2.44
N VAL A 43 0.97 12.79 1.26
CA VAL A 43 2.07 12.57 0.32
C VAL A 43 2.34 13.88 -0.41
N ASN A 44 3.54 14.45 -0.22
CA ASN A 44 3.92 15.80 -0.66
C ASN A 44 3.88 16.02 -2.18
N TYR A 45 4.01 14.98 -2.98
CA TYR A 45 3.97 15.06 -4.45
C TYR A 45 2.58 14.79 -5.05
N ILE A 46 1.55 14.62 -4.21
CA ILE A 46 0.17 14.43 -4.65
C ILE A 46 -0.60 15.74 -4.55
N ALA A 47 -1.36 16.05 -5.59
CA ALA A 47 -2.15 17.29 -5.65
C ALA A 47 -3.35 17.25 -4.67
N PRO A 48 -3.72 18.40 -4.08
CA PRO A 48 -4.93 18.49 -3.25
C PRO A 48 -6.18 18.02 -4.00
N GLY A 49 -7.04 17.26 -3.31
CA GLY A 49 -8.29 16.74 -3.87
C GLY A 49 -8.14 15.50 -4.76
N CYS A 50 -6.93 14.96 -4.92
CA CYS A 50 -6.71 13.69 -5.61
C CYS A 50 -7.41 12.54 -4.85
N THR A 51 -8.29 11.82 -5.53
CA THR A 51 -9.06 10.71 -4.93
C THR A 51 -8.40 9.35 -5.15
N ALA A 52 -7.65 9.21 -6.24
CA ALA A 52 -7.03 7.97 -6.69
C ALA A 52 -5.72 8.24 -7.41
N VAL A 53 -4.74 7.37 -7.24
CA VAL A 53 -3.44 7.43 -7.92
C VAL A 53 -3.19 6.10 -8.65
N LEU A 54 -2.68 6.22 -9.87
CA LEU A 54 -2.29 5.08 -10.69
C LEU A 54 -0.76 4.99 -10.71
N PHE A 55 -0.21 3.91 -10.18
CA PHE A 55 1.23 3.66 -10.24
C PHE A 55 1.55 2.60 -11.29
N PRO A 56 2.41 2.87 -12.27
CA PRO A 56 2.83 1.86 -13.24
C PRO A 56 3.71 0.81 -12.59
N TRP A 57 3.59 -0.45 -13.02
CA TRP A 57 4.40 -1.55 -12.49
C TRP A 57 5.90 -1.32 -12.61
N THR A 58 6.32 -0.63 -13.68
CA THR A 58 7.72 -0.31 -13.94
C THR A 58 8.36 0.61 -12.90
N ARG A 59 7.58 1.19 -11.99
CA ARG A 59 8.05 2.04 -10.89
C ARG A 59 7.87 1.42 -9.52
N ILE A 60 7.15 0.30 -9.41
CA ILE A 60 6.87 -0.37 -8.14
C ILE A 60 7.92 -1.45 -7.92
N THR A 61 8.56 -1.45 -6.75
CA THR A 61 9.52 -2.48 -6.36
C THR A 61 8.78 -3.72 -5.84
N PHE A 62 7.78 -3.51 -4.95
CA PHE A 62 6.86 -4.53 -4.45
C PHE A 62 5.68 -3.87 -3.71
N ILE A 63 4.67 -4.67 -3.34
CA ILE A 63 3.49 -4.25 -2.59
C ILE A 63 3.32 -5.19 -1.38
N GLU A 64 3.13 -4.62 -0.20
CA GLU A 64 2.75 -5.36 1.01
C GLU A 64 1.22 -5.36 1.15
N TYR A 65 0.63 -6.53 1.30
CA TYR A 65 -0.77 -6.66 1.73
C TYR A 65 -0.81 -6.74 3.24
N MET A 66 -1.44 -5.74 3.86
CA MET A 66 -1.56 -5.72 5.31
C MET A 66 -2.66 -6.68 5.74
N VAL A 67 -2.39 -7.42 6.81
CA VAL A 67 -3.39 -8.22 7.50
C VAL A 67 -4.36 -7.26 8.21
N ASP A 68 -5.65 -7.55 8.15
CA ASP A 68 -6.64 -6.79 8.90
C ASP A 68 -6.35 -6.87 10.40
N GLU A 69 -6.63 -5.81 11.17
CA GLU A 69 -6.28 -5.78 12.61
C GLU A 69 -6.94 -6.93 13.39
N GLU A 70 -8.16 -7.30 12.99
CA GLU A 70 -8.90 -8.41 13.58
C GLU A 70 -8.20 -9.77 13.34
N GLU A 71 -7.65 -9.98 12.14
CA GLU A 71 -6.88 -11.18 11.79
C GLU A 71 -5.47 -11.16 12.42
N ARG A 72 -4.87 -9.97 12.59
CA ARG A 72 -3.57 -9.80 13.26
C ARG A 72 -3.61 -10.31 14.71
N SER A 73 -4.73 -10.13 15.41
CA SER A 73 -4.93 -10.63 16.78
C SER A 73 -4.89 -12.17 16.90
N LYS A 74 -5.08 -12.89 15.79
CA LYS A 74 -5.08 -14.36 15.74
C LYS A 74 -3.70 -14.95 15.42
N VAL A 75 -2.70 -14.13 15.10
CA VAL A 75 -1.34 -14.55 14.78
C VAL A 75 -0.48 -14.46 16.04
N ILE A 76 0.06 -15.59 16.50
CA ILE A 76 1.09 -15.60 17.56
C ILE A 76 2.40 -15.20 16.91
N ASP A 77 2.95 -14.05 17.28
CA ASP A 77 4.29 -13.63 16.85
C ASP A 77 5.35 -14.58 17.45
N PHE A 78 5.91 -15.45 16.62
CA PHE A 78 7.00 -16.35 17.03
C PHE A 78 8.33 -15.59 17.00
N PHE A 79 8.79 -15.12 18.17
CA PHE A 79 10.18 -14.72 18.36
C PHE A 79 10.95 -15.83 19.09
N ARG A 80 12.14 -16.16 18.59
CA ARG A 80 13.18 -16.84 19.40
C ARG A 80 14.02 -15.75 20.04
N ILE A 81 14.04 -15.74 21.37
CA ILE A 81 15.03 -15.01 22.15
C ILE A 81 16.20 -15.99 22.32
N GLU A 82 17.37 -15.66 21.78
CA GLU A 82 18.64 -16.27 22.23
C GLU A 82 19.13 -15.55 23.49
#